data_AF-A0AAD4Z7H5-F1
#
_entry.id   AF-A0AAD4Z7H5-F1
#
_cell.length_a   1.000
_cell.length_b   1.000
_cell.length_c   1.000
_cell.angle_alpha   90.00
_cell.angle_beta   90.00
_cell.angle_gamma   90.00
#
_symmetry.space_group_name_H-M   'P 1'
#
loop_
_entity.id
_entity.type
_entity.pdbx_description
1 polymer ?
#
loop_
_entity_poly.entity_id
_entity_poly.type
_entity_poly.pdbx_seq_one_letter_code
_entity_poly.pdbx_strand_id
1 'polypeptide(L)'
;MMRLIFLQLLMLPQPPFRPTYYTLVIIDLCKALPGAFPAVVAGAVRALFEKIADLDMECRTRLILWFSHHLSNFQFIWPWEEWAYVLDLPKWAPQRVFVQEVLEREVRLSYWDKVKQSIENAPGLAELLPPKGAPNFKFSVEETSEGNGQHALSVDLRTMVKGRASAREMIVWIEESVFPVHGMEGTLNVVVQTLLDIGSKSFTHLITVLERYGQVIAKLCGDQDKQVMLITEIDSYWRNNSQMSAVAIDRMMGYRLLSNLAIVRWVFSPANIEQFHLSDRPWEILRNTVSKTYNRVCDLRKEILSLKKSIVSAEEAAATAKAELVAAESKLSLMDGEPVLGENPVRLKRLKSYAEKAKEEELSVRESLEAKEALLARALDEFEALFLSLYKNFLNVLTERLPSASTCVTLQGLKSIHADSMAVDVEESSAMEVDDENGRPKKSQLNGGRMSSVYNVGEKEQWCLSTLGYLKAFSRQYASEIWPHMEKLDAEVLTEDVHPLIRKAVYCGLRRPVDGL
;
A
#
# COMPACT_ATOMS: atom_id res chain seq x y z
N MET A 1 -12.01 29.74 4.19
CA MET A 1 -12.43 28.39 4.63
C MET A 1 -11.80 27.27 3.79
N MET A 2 -12.05 27.18 2.48
CA MET A 2 -11.54 26.09 1.62
C MET A 2 -10.01 25.88 1.71
N ARG A 3 -9.23 26.97 1.70
CA ARG A 3 -7.77 26.91 1.88
C ARG A 3 -7.36 26.17 3.16
N LEU A 4 -8.07 26.39 4.27
CA LEU A 4 -7.76 25.74 5.55
C LEU A 4 -8.07 24.25 5.51
N ILE A 5 -9.17 23.85 4.86
CA ILE A 5 -9.56 22.45 4.72
C ILE A 5 -8.50 21.68 3.91
N PHE A 6 -8.10 22.20 2.74
CA PHE A 6 -7.04 21.56 1.94
C PHE A 6 -5.68 21.59 2.64
N LEU A 7 -5.34 22.67 3.35
CA LEU A 7 -4.11 22.73 4.15
C LEU A 7 -4.06 21.62 5.20
N GLN A 8 -5.18 21.33 5.86
CA GLN A 8 -5.25 20.24 6.83
C GLN A 8 -5.26 18.85 6.18
N LEU A 9 -6.04 18.66 5.10
CA LEU A 9 -6.10 17.40 4.35
C LEU A 9 -4.72 17.00 3.81
N LEU A 10 -3.96 17.97 3.32
CA LEU A 10 -2.63 17.79 2.73
C LEU A 10 -1.49 18.00 3.75
N MET A 11 -1.80 18.06 5.05
CA MET A 11 -0.80 18.30 6.09
C MET A 11 0.12 17.09 6.29
N LEU A 12 1.42 17.32 6.34
CA LEU A 12 2.44 16.29 6.57
C LEU A 12 2.94 16.32 8.03
N PRO A 13 3.15 15.18 8.70
CA PRO A 13 3.17 13.82 8.16
C PRO A 13 1.78 13.19 8.03
N GLN A 14 0.79 13.67 8.77
CA GLN A 14 -0.57 13.13 8.73
C GLN A 14 -1.58 14.27 8.99
N PRO A 15 -2.78 14.18 8.41
CA PRO A 15 -3.82 15.15 8.69
C PRO A 15 -4.32 14.98 10.15
N PRO A 16 -4.76 16.06 10.82
CA PRO A 16 -5.31 15.98 12.19
C PRO A 16 -6.52 15.07 12.34
N PHE A 17 -7.34 14.96 11.30
CA PHE A 17 -8.50 14.06 11.24
C PHE A 17 -8.35 13.07 10.08
N ARG A 18 -9.15 12.00 10.09
CA ARG A 18 -9.14 11.04 8.97
C ARG A 18 -9.53 11.73 7.65
N PRO A 19 -8.88 11.41 6.51
CA PRO A 19 -9.19 12.03 5.21
C PRO A 19 -10.68 12.07 4.84
N THR A 20 -11.44 11.02 5.21
CA THR A 20 -12.89 10.94 4.98
C THR A 20 -13.66 12.08 5.65
N TYR A 21 -13.23 12.54 6.83
CA TYR A 21 -13.86 13.67 7.53
C TYR A 21 -13.87 14.93 6.66
N TYR A 22 -12.74 15.28 6.05
CA TYR A 22 -12.65 16.44 5.17
C TYR A 22 -13.53 16.29 3.93
N THR A 23 -13.67 15.07 3.41
CA THR A 23 -14.55 14.80 2.26
C THR A 23 -16.00 15.12 2.62
N LEU A 24 -16.48 14.63 3.77
CA LEU A 24 -17.84 14.89 4.26
C LEU A 24 -18.08 16.38 4.51
N VAL A 25 -17.14 17.06 5.18
CA VAL A 25 -17.24 18.50 5.43
C VAL A 25 -17.36 19.30 4.12
N ILE A 26 -16.58 18.96 3.10
CA ILE A 26 -16.65 19.64 1.80
C ILE A 26 -17.99 19.34 1.10
N ILE A 27 -18.47 18.10 1.13
CA ILE A 27 -19.76 17.72 0.55
C ILE A 27 -20.90 18.49 1.22
N ASP A 28 -20.92 18.55 2.54
CA ASP A 28 -21.96 19.24 3.29
C ASP A 28 -21.95 20.75 3.02
N LEU A 29 -20.76 21.35 2.87
CA LEU A 29 -20.63 22.76 2.48
C LEU A 29 -21.10 23.02 1.05
N CYS A 30 -20.79 22.13 0.09
CA CYS A 30 -21.33 22.22 -1.27
C CYS A 30 -22.87 22.16 -1.27
N LYS A 31 -23.47 21.30 -0.45
CA LYS A 31 -24.93 21.17 -0.32
C LYS A 31 -25.55 22.37 0.39
N ALA A 32 -24.90 22.91 1.42
CA ALA A 32 -25.38 24.08 2.16
C ALA A 32 -25.28 25.38 1.36
N LEU A 33 -24.28 25.50 0.47
CA LEU A 33 -23.98 26.72 -0.28
C LEU A 33 -23.81 26.43 -1.80
N PRO A 34 -24.84 25.92 -2.49
CA PRO A 34 -24.72 25.41 -3.87
C PRO A 34 -24.34 26.49 -4.90
N GLY A 35 -24.69 27.75 -4.67
CA GLY A 35 -24.40 28.85 -5.59
C GLY A 35 -22.98 29.41 -5.52
N ALA A 36 -22.19 29.06 -4.51
CA ALA A 36 -20.87 29.65 -4.29
C ALA A 36 -19.78 28.63 -3.97
N PHE A 37 -20.04 27.67 -3.09
CA PHE A 37 -19.00 26.78 -2.57
C PHE A 37 -18.45 25.80 -3.60
N PRO A 38 -19.26 25.19 -4.50
CA PRO A 38 -18.73 24.33 -5.57
C PRO A 38 -17.71 25.04 -6.47
N ALA A 39 -17.93 26.31 -6.82
CA ALA A 39 -16.99 27.08 -7.63
C ALA A 39 -15.64 27.29 -6.92
N VAL A 40 -15.66 27.50 -5.60
CA VAL A 40 -14.44 27.63 -4.78
C VAL A 40 -13.69 26.30 -4.69
N VAL A 41 -14.40 25.17 -4.53
CA VAL A 41 -13.79 23.84 -4.56
C VAL A 41 -13.12 23.59 -5.91
N ALA A 42 -13.84 23.82 -7.01
CA ALA A 42 -13.31 23.62 -8.35
C ALA A 42 -12.07 24.51 -8.62
N GLY A 43 -12.10 25.78 -8.20
CA GLY A 43 -10.94 26.67 -8.28
C GLY A 43 -9.73 26.17 -7.48
N ALA A 44 -9.94 25.62 -6.29
CA ALA A 44 -8.87 25.03 -5.48
C ALA A 44 -8.28 23.75 -6.12
N VAL A 45 -9.12 22.89 -6.69
CA VAL A 45 -8.66 21.68 -7.40
C VAL A 45 -7.83 22.06 -8.63
N ARG A 46 -8.28 23.03 -9.43
CA ARG A 46 -7.51 23.54 -10.59
C ARG A 46 -6.14 24.06 -10.17
N ALA A 47 -6.06 24.87 -9.11
CA ALA A 47 -4.80 25.40 -8.61
C ALA A 47 -3.85 24.30 -8.08
N LEU A 48 -4.38 23.25 -7.45
CA LEU A 48 -3.58 22.09 -7.02
C LEU A 48 -3.12 21.24 -8.21
N PHE A 49 -3.98 21.06 -9.21
CA PHE A 49 -3.68 20.30 -10.43
C PHE A 49 -2.60 20.97 -11.28
N GLU A 50 -2.63 22.30 -11.42
CA GLU A 50 -1.57 23.08 -12.08
C GLU A 50 -0.20 22.90 -11.41
N LYS A 51 -0.19 22.70 -10.08
CA LYS A 51 1.04 22.55 -9.27
C LYS A 51 1.32 21.10 -8.87
N ILE A 52 0.67 20.13 -9.51
CA ILE A 52 0.75 18.73 -9.11
C ILE A 52 2.19 18.20 -9.16
N ALA A 53 3.02 18.68 -10.10
CA ALA A 53 4.43 18.32 -10.24
C ALA A 53 5.33 18.79 -9.08
N ASP A 54 4.86 19.74 -8.26
CA ASP A 54 5.59 20.26 -7.09
C ASP A 54 5.01 19.75 -5.77
N LEU A 55 3.81 19.17 -5.79
CA LEU A 55 3.22 18.56 -4.60
C LEU A 55 4.05 17.35 -4.15
N ASP A 56 4.19 17.18 -2.84
CA ASP A 56 4.78 15.99 -2.24
C ASP A 56 3.95 14.74 -2.63
N MET A 57 4.61 13.60 -2.85
CA MET A 57 3.93 12.38 -3.33
C MET A 57 2.76 11.97 -2.44
N GLU A 58 2.90 12.10 -1.12
CA GLU A 58 1.82 11.79 -0.20
C GLU A 58 0.62 12.73 -0.38
N CYS A 59 0.87 14.02 -0.64
CA CYS A 59 -0.19 14.98 -0.96
C CYS A 59 -0.87 14.66 -2.29
N ARG A 60 -0.11 14.22 -3.31
CA ARG A 60 -0.69 13.78 -4.60
C ARG A 60 -1.63 12.60 -4.40
N THR A 61 -1.19 11.56 -3.71
CA THR A 61 -2.01 10.37 -3.41
C THR A 61 -3.27 10.76 -2.64
N ARG A 62 -3.16 11.61 -1.60
CA ARG A 62 -4.33 12.09 -0.86
C ARG A 62 -5.29 12.91 -1.72
N LEU A 63 -4.77 13.73 -2.63
CA LEU A 63 -5.58 14.52 -3.55
C LEU A 63 -6.34 13.62 -4.54
N ILE A 64 -5.67 12.60 -5.11
CA ILE A 64 -6.32 11.60 -5.98
C ILE A 64 -7.47 10.92 -5.24
N LEU A 65 -7.19 10.36 -4.05
CA LEU A 65 -8.18 9.63 -3.25
C LEU A 65 -9.35 10.51 -2.82
N TRP A 66 -9.08 11.74 -2.39
CA TRP A 66 -10.11 12.70 -2.03
C TRP A 66 -10.95 13.11 -3.24
N PHE A 67 -10.30 13.41 -4.37
CA PHE A 67 -10.99 13.95 -5.54
C PHE A 67 -11.90 12.90 -6.18
N SER A 68 -11.43 11.66 -6.35
CA SER A 68 -12.27 10.56 -6.87
C SER A 68 -13.47 10.29 -5.95
N HIS A 69 -13.28 10.31 -4.63
CA HIS A 69 -14.37 10.14 -3.67
C HIS A 69 -15.32 11.35 -3.65
N HIS A 70 -14.81 12.57 -3.85
CA HIS A 70 -15.64 13.75 -3.99
C HIS A 70 -16.53 13.63 -5.23
N LEU A 71 -15.96 13.32 -6.39
CA LEU A 71 -16.70 13.18 -7.65
C LEU A 71 -17.75 12.07 -7.59
N SER A 72 -17.49 10.94 -6.91
CA SER A 72 -18.48 9.87 -6.74
C SER A 72 -19.74 10.32 -5.98
N ASN A 73 -19.66 11.39 -5.19
CA ASN A 73 -20.81 11.98 -4.49
C ASN A 73 -21.58 13.02 -5.34
N PHE A 74 -21.02 13.44 -6.48
CA PHE A 74 -21.61 14.40 -7.41
C PHE A 74 -21.75 13.79 -8.82
N GLN A 75 -22.12 12.51 -8.89
CA GLN A 75 -22.41 11.79 -10.13
C GLN A 75 -21.24 11.73 -11.13
N PHE A 76 -20.00 11.85 -10.63
CA PHE A 76 -18.77 11.86 -11.43
C PHE A 76 -18.66 13.06 -12.39
N ILE A 77 -19.40 14.14 -12.13
CA ILE A 77 -19.44 15.32 -13.00
C ILE A 77 -18.22 16.22 -12.75
N TRP A 78 -17.43 16.43 -13.80
CA TRP A 78 -16.35 17.40 -13.86
C TRP A 78 -16.23 17.92 -15.31
N PRO A 79 -15.82 19.19 -15.53
CA PRO A 79 -15.54 19.71 -16.87
C PRO A 79 -14.23 19.13 -17.43
N TRP A 80 -14.25 17.85 -17.77
CA TRP A 80 -13.10 17.09 -18.24
C TRP A 80 -12.44 17.65 -19.51
N GLU A 81 -13.19 18.39 -20.34
CA GLU A 81 -12.67 19.10 -21.50
C GLU A 81 -11.57 20.11 -21.13
N GLU A 82 -11.59 20.67 -19.91
CA GLU A 82 -10.56 21.57 -19.41
C GLU A 82 -9.21 20.87 -19.24
N TRP A 83 -9.21 19.54 -19.05
CA TRP A 83 -8.02 18.73 -18.82
C TRP A 83 -7.69 17.80 -19.98
N ALA A 84 -8.42 17.87 -21.10
CA ALA A 84 -8.14 17.02 -22.27
C ALA A 84 -6.72 17.18 -22.82
N TYR A 85 -6.11 18.35 -22.65
CA TYR A 85 -4.72 18.64 -23.06
C TYR A 85 -3.67 17.73 -22.41
N VAL A 86 -3.99 17.02 -21.32
CA VAL A 86 -3.03 16.09 -20.71
C VAL A 86 -2.65 14.94 -21.64
N LEU A 87 -3.45 14.64 -22.65
CA LEU A 87 -3.15 13.63 -23.67
C LEU A 87 -1.96 14.04 -24.55
N ASP A 88 -1.76 15.34 -24.72
CA ASP A 88 -0.62 15.92 -25.45
C ASP A 88 0.66 15.93 -24.61
N LEU A 89 0.56 15.66 -23.31
CA LEU A 89 1.71 15.54 -22.42
C LEU A 89 2.32 14.13 -22.50
N PRO A 90 3.63 13.98 -22.24
CA PRO A 90 4.25 12.67 -22.10
C PRO A 90 3.50 11.79 -21.09
N LYS A 91 3.47 10.47 -21.32
CA LYS A 91 2.78 9.49 -20.45
C LYS A 91 3.18 9.59 -18.97
N TRP A 92 4.40 10.07 -18.69
CA TRP A 92 4.97 10.24 -17.35
C TRP A 92 4.68 11.60 -16.70
N ALA A 93 4.04 12.53 -17.41
CA ALA A 93 3.75 13.84 -16.86
C ALA A 93 2.80 13.73 -15.65
N PRO A 94 3.12 14.34 -14.49
CA PRO A 94 2.30 14.24 -13.28
C PRO A 94 0.82 14.58 -13.44
N GLN A 95 0.47 15.50 -14.34
CA GLN A 95 -0.92 15.85 -14.63
C GLN A 95 -1.66 14.72 -15.36
N ARG A 96 -1.02 14.10 -16.36
CA ARG A 96 -1.60 12.96 -17.08
C ARG A 96 -1.78 11.76 -16.15
N VAL A 97 -0.76 11.45 -15.34
CA VAL A 97 -0.82 10.38 -14.34
C VAL A 97 -1.90 10.67 -13.29
N PHE A 98 -2.05 11.92 -12.85
CA PHE A 98 -3.12 12.29 -11.92
C PHE A 98 -4.51 12.01 -12.49
N VAL A 99 -4.79 12.38 -13.75
CA VAL A 99 -6.08 12.10 -14.40
C VAL A 99 -6.30 10.59 -14.53
N GLN A 100 -5.31 9.84 -15.00
CA GLN A 100 -5.37 8.37 -15.09
C GLN A 100 -5.70 7.73 -13.73
N GLU A 101 -5.01 8.14 -12.66
CA GLU A 101 -5.24 7.59 -11.32
C GLU A 101 -6.58 8.03 -10.71
N VAL A 102 -7.10 9.21 -11.05
CA VAL A 102 -8.47 9.60 -10.64
C VAL A 102 -9.50 8.70 -11.31
N LEU A 103 -9.40 8.52 -12.64
CA LEU A 103 -10.31 7.67 -13.40
C LEU A 103 -10.27 6.20 -12.94
N GLU A 104 -9.07 5.69 -12.66
CA GLU A 104 -8.84 4.37 -12.04
C GLU A 104 -9.66 4.23 -10.73
N ARG A 105 -9.59 5.23 -9.85
CA ARG A 105 -10.29 5.23 -8.55
C ARG A 105 -11.79 5.42 -8.70
N GLU A 106 -12.24 6.23 -9.66
CA GLU A 106 -13.67 6.38 -9.97
C GLU A 106 -14.27 5.06 -10.46
N VAL A 107 -13.55 4.29 -11.29
CA VAL A 107 -14.02 2.96 -11.74
C VAL A 107 -14.15 2.01 -10.55
N ARG A 108 -13.23 2.06 -9.58
CA ARG A 108 -13.35 1.25 -8.33
C ARG A 108 -14.52 1.66 -7.44
N LEU A 109 -14.93 2.94 -7.51
CA LEU A 109 -16.08 3.49 -6.78
C LEU A 109 -17.41 3.32 -7.55
N SER A 110 -17.36 2.79 -8.77
CA SER A 110 -18.49 2.67 -9.69
C SER A 110 -18.32 1.44 -10.60
N TYR A 111 -18.73 1.54 -11.85
CA TYR A 111 -18.43 0.58 -12.90
C TYR A 111 -17.93 1.31 -14.15
N TRP A 112 -17.13 0.60 -14.96
CA TRP A 112 -16.39 1.17 -16.08
C TRP A 112 -17.26 2.02 -17.03
N ASP A 113 -18.44 1.50 -17.41
CA ASP A 113 -19.34 2.20 -18.34
C ASP A 113 -19.89 3.52 -17.76
N LYS A 114 -20.10 3.62 -16.44
CA LYS A 114 -20.54 4.86 -15.80
C LYS A 114 -19.47 5.95 -15.82
N VAL A 115 -18.22 5.57 -15.60
CA VAL A 115 -17.09 6.53 -15.62
C VAL A 115 -16.75 6.91 -17.05
N LYS A 116 -16.86 6.00 -18.01
CA LYS A 116 -16.76 6.36 -19.43
C LYS A 116 -17.84 7.38 -19.84
N GLN A 117 -19.06 7.24 -19.33
CA GLN A 117 -20.12 8.20 -19.58
C GLN A 117 -19.78 9.60 -19.00
N SER A 118 -19.12 9.67 -17.85
CA SER A 118 -18.84 10.96 -17.21
C SER A 118 -17.82 11.81 -17.96
N ILE A 119 -17.04 11.22 -18.87
CA ILE A 119 -16.03 11.88 -19.71
C ILE A 119 -16.49 12.08 -21.18
N GLU A 120 -17.79 11.96 -21.48
CA GLU A 120 -18.31 12.11 -22.86
C GLU A 120 -18.02 13.48 -23.50
N ASN A 121 -17.84 14.52 -22.68
CA ASN A 121 -17.38 15.85 -23.10
C ASN A 121 -15.90 15.90 -23.51
N ALA A 122 -15.12 14.88 -23.20
CA ALA A 122 -13.70 14.75 -23.53
C ALA A 122 -13.35 13.29 -23.91
N PRO A 123 -13.85 12.78 -25.05
CA PRO A 123 -13.82 11.36 -25.37
C PRO A 123 -12.41 10.76 -25.51
N GLY A 124 -11.39 11.57 -25.83
CA GLY A 124 -9.99 11.14 -25.87
C GLY A 124 -9.47 10.65 -24.52
N LEU A 125 -10.03 11.12 -23.40
CA LEU A 125 -9.64 10.67 -22.05
C LEU A 125 -10.00 9.21 -21.78
N ALA A 126 -10.81 8.57 -22.64
CA ALA A 126 -11.09 7.14 -22.55
C ALA A 126 -9.82 6.28 -22.67
N GLU A 127 -8.75 6.79 -23.29
CA GLU A 127 -7.42 6.14 -23.34
C GLU A 127 -6.75 6.02 -21.96
N LEU A 128 -7.14 6.87 -21.00
CA LEU A 128 -6.61 6.87 -19.64
C LEU A 128 -7.46 6.05 -18.66
N LEU A 129 -8.57 5.46 -19.11
CA LEU A 129 -9.37 4.56 -18.28
C LEU A 129 -8.60 3.25 -18.02
N PRO A 130 -8.82 2.60 -16.86
CA PRO A 130 -8.37 1.23 -16.68
C PRO A 130 -8.82 0.33 -17.84
N PRO A 131 -8.03 -0.69 -18.21
CA PRO A 131 -8.44 -1.68 -19.18
C PRO A 131 -9.80 -2.29 -18.84
N LYS A 132 -10.73 -2.26 -19.79
CA LYS A 132 -12.01 -2.99 -19.64
C LYS A 132 -11.73 -4.48 -19.83
N GLY A 133 -11.80 -5.28 -18.76
CA GLY A 133 -11.49 -6.70 -18.90
C GLY A 133 -11.99 -7.58 -17.77
N ALA A 134 -12.40 -8.79 -18.14
CA ALA A 134 -12.56 -9.92 -17.24
C ALA A 134 -11.16 -10.41 -16.76
N PRO A 135 -11.09 -11.30 -15.78
CA PRO A 135 -9.81 -11.90 -15.39
C PRO A 135 -9.11 -12.58 -16.57
N ASN A 136 -7.79 -12.54 -16.60
CA ASN A 136 -6.98 -13.15 -17.64
C ASN A 136 -6.68 -14.61 -17.29
N PHE A 137 -7.70 -15.47 -17.45
CA PHE A 137 -7.59 -16.89 -17.17
C PHE A 137 -6.88 -17.63 -18.33
N LYS A 138 -5.69 -18.17 -18.05
CA LYS A 138 -4.82 -18.83 -19.04
C LYS A 138 -5.42 -20.09 -19.66
N PHE A 139 -6.39 -20.73 -19.01
CA PHE A 139 -6.97 -22.00 -19.48
C PHE A 139 -8.44 -21.87 -19.92
N SER A 140 -8.81 -20.70 -20.48
CA SER A 140 -10.19 -20.41 -20.93
C SER A 140 -10.54 -21.00 -22.30
N VAL A 141 -9.56 -21.28 -23.14
CA VAL A 141 -9.72 -21.86 -24.47
C VAL A 141 -9.03 -23.22 -24.50
N GLU A 142 -9.66 -24.23 -25.11
CA GLU A 142 -8.98 -25.46 -25.51
C GLU A 142 -7.92 -25.10 -26.54
N GLU A 143 -6.67 -24.84 -26.12
CA GLU A 143 -5.58 -24.65 -27.09
C GLU A 143 -5.44 -25.91 -27.94
N THR A 144 -5.75 -25.78 -29.24
CA THR A 144 -5.77 -26.83 -30.26
C THR A 144 -4.39 -27.14 -30.84
N SER A 145 -3.31 -26.85 -30.12
CA SER A 145 -1.96 -27.18 -30.56
C SER A 145 -1.17 -27.81 -29.42
N GLU A 146 -0.56 -28.95 -29.73
CA GLU A 146 0.21 -29.81 -28.85
C GLU A 146 1.04 -29.06 -27.80
N GLY A 147 0.86 -29.42 -26.52
CA GLY A 147 1.93 -29.33 -25.54
C GLY A 147 1.69 -28.47 -24.30
N ASN A 148 0.83 -28.91 -23.37
CA ASN A 148 1.24 -28.97 -21.95
C ASN A 148 0.27 -29.71 -21.01
N GLY A 149 -0.90 -30.21 -21.42
CA GLY A 149 -1.82 -30.93 -20.50
C GLY A 149 -2.39 -30.11 -19.32
N GLN A 150 -1.92 -28.87 -19.11
CA GLN A 150 -2.26 -27.99 -17.99
C GLN A 150 -3.74 -27.58 -17.98
N HIS A 151 -4.38 -27.44 -19.14
CA HIS A 151 -5.83 -27.22 -19.22
C HIS A 151 -6.61 -28.39 -18.59
N ALA A 152 -6.24 -29.64 -18.91
CA ALA A 152 -6.87 -30.82 -18.32
C ALA A 152 -6.66 -30.87 -16.81
N LEU A 153 -5.46 -30.55 -16.33
CA LEU A 153 -5.17 -30.47 -14.89
C LEU A 153 -5.96 -29.34 -14.19
N SER A 154 -6.19 -28.21 -14.86
CA SER A 154 -7.09 -27.15 -14.38
C SER A 154 -8.53 -27.66 -14.26
N VAL A 155 -9.02 -28.43 -15.24
CA VAL A 155 -10.35 -29.06 -15.20
C VAL A 155 -10.45 -30.09 -14.06
N ASP A 156 -9.43 -30.91 -13.86
CA ASP A 156 -9.35 -31.89 -12.77
C ASP A 156 -9.38 -31.19 -11.41
N LEU A 157 -8.58 -30.14 -11.25
CA LEU A 157 -8.55 -29.32 -10.04
C LEU A 157 -9.90 -28.66 -9.75
N ARG A 158 -10.61 -28.14 -10.78
CA ARG A 158 -11.98 -27.65 -10.62
C ARG A 158 -12.93 -28.76 -10.16
N THR A 159 -12.77 -29.96 -10.68
CA THR A 159 -13.57 -31.13 -10.31
C THR A 159 -13.30 -31.52 -8.85
N MET A 160 -12.04 -31.52 -8.40
CA MET A 160 -11.69 -31.72 -6.99
C MET A 160 -12.33 -30.66 -6.08
N VAL A 161 -12.29 -29.38 -6.47
CA VAL A 161 -12.90 -28.30 -5.69
C VAL A 161 -14.43 -28.44 -5.60
N LYS A 162 -15.09 -28.76 -6.73
CA LYS A 162 -16.53 -29.04 -6.79
C LYS A 162 -16.90 -30.26 -5.95
N GLY A 163 -16.10 -31.32 -6.05
CA GLY A 163 -16.19 -32.56 -5.28
C GLY A 163 -15.81 -32.40 -3.81
N ARG A 164 -15.45 -31.18 -3.38
CA ARG A 164 -15.11 -30.85 -2.00
C ARG A 164 -13.91 -31.62 -1.45
N ALA A 165 -12.96 -32.00 -2.30
CA ALA A 165 -11.71 -32.64 -1.91
C ALA A 165 -11.01 -31.87 -0.77
N SER A 166 -10.34 -32.59 0.11
CA SER A 166 -9.56 -31.98 1.18
C SER A 166 -8.28 -31.34 0.63
N ALA A 167 -7.71 -30.38 1.38
CA ALA A 167 -6.42 -29.79 1.01
C ALA A 167 -5.30 -30.84 0.94
N ARG A 168 -5.36 -31.89 1.78
CA ARG A 168 -4.37 -32.98 1.78
C ARG A 168 -4.44 -33.81 0.50
N GLU A 169 -5.64 -34.21 0.09
CA GLU A 169 -5.84 -34.94 -1.17
C GLU A 169 -5.34 -34.14 -2.37
N MET A 170 -5.61 -32.84 -2.38
CA MET A 170 -5.14 -31.94 -3.44
C MET A 170 -3.62 -31.80 -3.45
N ILE A 171 -2.97 -31.71 -2.28
CA ILE A 171 -1.51 -31.68 -2.17
C ILE A 171 -0.89 -32.96 -2.73
N VAL A 172 -1.43 -34.13 -2.36
CA VAL A 172 -0.95 -35.43 -2.86
C VAL A 172 -1.10 -35.51 -4.38
N TRP A 173 -2.28 -35.16 -4.91
CA TRP A 173 -2.48 -35.13 -6.36
C TRP A 173 -1.50 -34.20 -7.08
N ILE A 174 -1.24 -33.01 -6.52
CA ILE A 174 -0.25 -32.07 -7.08
C ILE A 174 1.16 -32.67 -7.07
N GLU A 175 1.60 -33.25 -5.95
CA GLU A 175 2.95 -33.82 -5.80
C GLU A 175 3.16 -35.05 -6.68
N GLU A 176 2.13 -35.86 -6.92
CA GLU A 176 2.22 -37.11 -7.69
C GLU A 176 1.93 -36.93 -9.18
N SER A 177 1.02 -36.03 -9.56
CA SER A 177 0.50 -35.94 -10.94
C SER A 177 0.88 -34.65 -11.67
N VAL A 178 1.03 -33.53 -10.97
CA VAL A 178 1.25 -32.21 -11.60
C VAL A 178 2.73 -31.84 -11.60
N PHE A 179 3.34 -31.84 -10.41
CA PHE A 179 4.72 -31.39 -10.21
C PHE A 179 5.76 -32.19 -10.98
N PRO A 180 5.71 -33.54 -11.05
CA PRO A 180 6.70 -34.32 -11.79
C PRO A 180 6.72 -34.04 -13.30
N VAL A 181 5.59 -33.62 -13.86
CA VAL A 181 5.43 -33.42 -15.31
C VAL A 181 5.69 -31.96 -15.71
N HIS A 182 5.22 -30.99 -14.93
CA HIS A 182 5.23 -29.57 -15.30
C HIS A 182 6.22 -28.73 -14.48
N GLY A 183 6.91 -29.32 -13.51
CA GLY A 183 7.79 -28.62 -12.60
C GLY A 183 7.07 -27.54 -11.76
N MET A 184 7.86 -26.70 -11.09
CA MET A 184 7.32 -25.68 -10.18
C MET A 184 6.45 -24.62 -10.90
N GLU A 185 6.94 -24.08 -12.01
CA GLU A 185 6.28 -22.98 -12.72
C GLU A 185 4.92 -23.43 -13.29
N GLY A 186 4.88 -24.56 -13.99
CA GLY A 186 3.64 -25.09 -14.54
C GLY A 186 2.65 -25.53 -13.46
N THR A 187 3.14 -26.12 -12.37
CA THR A 187 2.29 -26.45 -11.21
C THR A 187 1.66 -25.20 -10.60
N LEU A 188 2.46 -24.15 -10.39
CA LEU A 188 1.99 -22.90 -9.82
C LEU A 188 0.97 -22.24 -10.74
N ASN A 189 1.23 -22.22 -12.04
CA ASN A 189 0.31 -21.71 -13.05
C ASN A 189 -1.04 -22.44 -12.99
N VAL A 190 -1.05 -23.77 -13.06
CA VAL A 190 -2.29 -24.57 -12.96
C VAL A 190 -3.03 -24.28 -11.67
N VAL A 191 -2.37 -24.38 -10.52
CA VAL A 191 -3.03 -24.29 -9.22
C VAL A 191 -3.54 -22.88 -8.94
N VAL A 192 -2.70 -21.85 -9.13
CA VAL A 192 -3.05 -20.47 -8.79
C VAL A 192 -4.09 -19.92 -9.73
N GLN A 193 -3.93 -20.05 -11.05
CA GLN A 193 -4.92 -19.58 -12.04
C GLN A 193 -6.28 -20.22 -11.78
N THR A 194 -6.31 -21.52 -11.54
CA THR A 194 -7.57 -22.25 -11.35
C THR A 194 -8.27 -21.85 -10.05
N LEU A 195 -7.54 -21.74 -8.94
CA LEU A 195 -8.12 -21.32 -7.66
C LEU A 195 -8.59 -19.86 -7.70
N LEU A 196 -7.81 -18.96 -8.32
CA LEU A 196 -8.22 -17.57 -8.52
C LEU A 196 -9.47 -17.47 -9.39
N ASP A 197 -9.58 -18.29 -10.44
CA ASP A 197 -10.74 -18.31 -11.32
C ASP A 197 -12.00 -18.82 -10.61
N ILE A 198 -11.90 -19.88 -9.82
CA ILE A 198 -13.00 -20.35 -8.97
C ILE A 198 -13.44 -19.24 -7.99
N GLY A 199 -12.49 -18.46 -7.47
CA GLY A 199 -12.74 -17.35 -6.54
C GLY A 199 -13.10 -16.02 -7.20
N SER A 200 -13.14 -15.92 -8.53
CA SER A 200 -13.12 -14.64 -9.24
C SER A 200 -14.41 -13.83 -9.18
N LYS A 201 -15.53 -14.47 -8.83
CA LYS A 201 -16.87 -13.86 -8.86
C LYS A 201 -17.04 -12.67 -7.91
N SER A 202 -16.43 -12.71 -6.72
CA SER A 202 -16.42 -11.59 -5.78
C SER A 202 -15.31 -11.76 -4.74
N PHE A 203 -15.01 -10.69 -3.99
CA PHE A 203 -14.05 -10.74 -2.88
C PHE A 203 -14.35 -11.88 -1.88
N THR A 204 -15.62 -12.12 -1.57
CA THR A 204 -16.02 -13.19 -0.66
C THR A 204 -15.74 -14.58 -1.24
N HIS A 205 -15.93 -14.78 -2.55
CA HIS A 205 -15.60 -16.07 -3.19
C HIS A 205 -14.10 -16.34 -3.12
N LEU A 206 -13.26 -15.33 -3.39
CA LEU A 206 -11.82 -15.43 -3.24
C LEU A 206 -11.45 -15.80 -1.80
N ILE A 207 -12.00 -15.10 -0.80
CA ILE A 207 -11.76 -15.40 0.62
C ILE A 207 -12.12 -16.85 0.95
N THR A 208 -13.31 -17.33 0.54
CA THR A 208 -13.74 -18.71 0.77
C THR A 208 -12.78 -19.73 0.16
N VAL A 209 -12.25 -19.46 -1.04
CA VAL A 209 -11.25 -20.34 -1.67
C VAL A 209 -9.93 -20.33 -0.89
N LEU A 210 -9.46 -19.16 -0.46
CA LEU A 210 -8.22 -19.02 0.31
C LEU A 210 -8.31 -19.68 1.70
N GLU A 211 -9.44 -19.55 2.41
CA GLU A 211 -9.64 -20.19 3.71
C GLU A 211 -9.64 -21.71 3.60
N ARG A 212 -10.21 -22.23 2.51
CA ARG A 212 -10.33 -23.67 2.30
C ARG A 212 -9.07 -24.33 1.73
N TYR A 213 -8.43 -23.69 0.76
CA TYR A 213 -7.33 -24.27 -0.01
C TYR A 213 -6.01 -23.51 0.14
N GLY A 214 -5.94 -22.50 1.01
CA GLY A 214 -4.70 -21.74 1.26
C GLY A 214 -3.53 -22.62 1.71
N GLN A 215 -3.79 -23.72 2.42
CA GLN A 215 -2.74 -24.68 2.78
C GLN A 215 -2.06 -25.33 1.57
N VAL A 216 -2.78 -25.51 0.46
CA VAL A 216 -2.22 -26.01 -0.81
C VAL A 216 -1.23 -25.00 -1.37
N ILE A 217 -1.62 -23.71 -1.39
CA ILE A 217 -0.74 -22.61 -1.81
C ILE A 217 0.47 -22.49 -0.89
N ALA A 218 0.28 -22.58 0.43
CA ALA A 218 1.37 -22.51 1.42
C ALA A 218 2.38 -23.65 1.25
N LYS A 219 1.90 -24.87 0.95
CA LYS A 219 2.75 -26.02 0.69
C LYS A 219 3.59 -25.85 -0.58
N LEU A 220 3.01 -25.26 -1.62
CA LEU A 220 3.72 -24.93 -2.86
C LEU A 220 4.74 -23.80 -2.66
N CYS A 221 4.36 -22.74 -1.94
CA CYS A 221 5.11 -21.49 -1.84
C CYS A 221 5.81 -21.34 -0.47
N GLY A 222 6.59 -22.34 -0.09
CA GLY A 222 7.26 -22.40 1.22
C GLY A 222 8.44 -21.43 1.41
N ASP A 223 8.96 -20.85 0.33
CA ASP A 223 10.08 -19.90 0.34
C ASP A 223 9.74 -18.60 -0.41
N GLN A 224 10.57 -17.57 -0.21
CA GLN A 224 10.31 -16.24 -0.76
C GLN A 224 10.35 -16.20 -2.29
N ASP A 225 11.17 -17.02 -2.95
CA ASP A 225 11.29 -17.00 -4.42
C ASP A 225 10.00 -17.53 -5.04
N LYS A 226 9.47 -18.64 -4.51
CA LYS A 226 8.16 -19.17 -4.91
C LYS A 226 7.01 -18.22 -4.55
N GLN A 227 7.10 -17.51 -3.43
CA GLN A 227 6.11 -16.47 -3.09
C GLN A 227 6.14 -15.30 -4.09
N VAL A 228 7.32 -14.89 -4.58
CA VAL A 228 7.41 -13.87 -5.66
C VAL A 228 6.79 -14.40 -6.94
N MET A 229 7.04 -15.65 -7.32
CA MET A 229 6.37 -16.28 -8.48
C MET A 229 4.84 -16.31 -8.31
N LEU A 230 4.35 -16.61 -7.11
CA LEU A 230 2.92 -16.59 -6.78
C LEU A 230 2.34 -15.19 -6.98
N ILE A 231 3.01 -14.14 -6.51
CA ILE A 231 2.55 -12.76 -6.69
C ILE A 231 2.52 -12.39 -8.17
N THR A 232 3.54 -12.76 -8.94
CA THR A 232 3.56 -12.56 -10.40
C THR A 232 2.39 -13.26 -11.10
N GLU A 233 2.03 -14.47 -10.66
CA GLU A 233 0.91 -15.20 -11.24
C GLU A 233 -0.45 -14.57 -10.89
N ILE A 234 -0.61 -14.07 -9.65
CA ILE A 234 -1.80 -13.30 -9.22
C ILE A 234 -1.93 -12.03 -10.06
N ASP A 235 -0.83 -11.30 -10.23
CA ASP A 235 -0.79 -10.06 -11.00
C ASP A 235 -1.10 -10.31 -12.49
N SER A 236 -0.59 -11.41 -13.05
CA SER A 236 -0.89 -11.84 -14.41
C SER A 236 -2.37 -12.16 -14.60
N TYR A 237 -2.97 -12.91 -13.66
CA TYR A 237 -4.39 -13.25 -13.69
C TYR A 237 -5.29 -12.00 -13.60
N TRP A 238 -4.95 -11.09 -12.70
CA TRP A 238 -5.70 -9.84 -12.47
C TRP A 238 -5.10 -8.63 -13.19
N ARG A 239 -4.40 -8.82 -14.32
CA ARG A 239 -3.68 -7.75 -15.03
C ARG A 239 -4.55 -6.52 -15.31
N ASN A 240 -5.79 -6.75 -15.71
CA ASN A 240 -6.79 -5.71 -16.05
C ASN A 240 -7.60 -5.21 -14.85
N ASN A 241 -7.35 -5.73 -13.64
CA ASN A 241 -8.06 -5.35 -12.43
C ASN A 241 -7.06 -5.16 -11.27
N SER A 242 -6.50 -3.95 -11.21
CA SER A 242 -5.54 -3.54 -10.18
C SER A 242 -6.10 -3.66 -8.76
N GLN A 243 -7.40 -3.38 -8.56
CA GLN A 243 -8.07 -3.51 -7.27
C GLN A 243 -8.08 -4.96 -6.79
N MET A 244 -8.50 -5.89 -7.65
CA MET A 244 -8.50 -7.32 -7.31
C MET A 244 -7.10 -7.84 -7.05
N SER A 245 -6.09 -7.39 -7.81
CA SER A 245 -4.68 -7.72 -7.57
C SER A 245 -4.25 -7.29 -6.17
N ALA A 246 -4.47 -6.02 -5.83
CA ALA A 246 -4.10 -5.47 -4.53
C ALA A 246 -4.84 -6.17 -3.37
N VAL A 247 -6.14 -6.45 -3.53
CA VAL A 247 -6.93 -7.16 -2.52
C VAL A 247 -6.47 -8.62 -2.36
N ALA A 248 -6.19 -9.33 -3.45
CA ALA A 248 -5.73 -10.71 -3.41
C ALA A 248 -4.40 -10.83 -2.66
N ILE A 249 -3.41 -9.99 -3.01
CA ILE A 249 -2.10 -9.95 -2.35
C ILE A 249 -2.26 -9.58 -0.86
N ASP A 250 -3.08 -8.56 -0.55
CA ASP A 250 -3.37 -8.14 0.82
C ASP A 250 -3.98 -9.27 1.67
N ARG A 251 -4.94 -10.01 1.11
CA ARG A 251 -5.59 -11.14 1.80
C ARG A 251 -4.63 -12.32 1.97
N MET A 252 -3.86 -12.66 0.95
CA MET A 252 -2.88 -13.74 1.04
C MET A 252 -1.76 -13.43 2.05
N MET A 253 -1.35 -12.17 2.18
CA MET A 253 -0.48 -11.73 3.29
C MET A 253 -1.16 -11.93 4.66
N GLY A 254 -2.45 -11.58 4.77
CA GLY A 254 -3.23 -11.77 6.00
C GLY A 254 -3.36 -13.23 6.44
N TYR A 255 -3.52 -14.16 5.48
CA TYR A 255 -3.52 -15.61 5.71
C TYR A 255 -2.12 -16.21 5.83
N ARG A 256 -1.06 -15.39 5.84
CA ARG A 256 0.35 -15.82 5.91
C ARG A 256 0.80 -16.73 4.76
N LEU A 257 0.15 -16.61 3.60
CA LEU A 257 0.55 -17.27 2.36
C LEU A 257 1.68 -16.52 1.65
N LEU A 258 1.75 -15.20 1.87
CA LEU A 258 2.78 -14.31 1.38
C LEU A 258 3.46 -13.61 2.56
N SER A 259 4.80 -13.58 2.55
CA SER A 259 5.57 -12.72 3.46
C SER A 259 5.58 -11.27 2.97
N ASN A 260 5.69 -10.33 3.91
CA ASN A 260 5.91 -8.92 3.58
C ASN A 260 7.20 -8.71 2.76
N LEU A 261 8.26 -9.47 3.05
CA LEU A 261 9.52 -9.46 2.31
C LEU A 261 9.37 -9.90 0.85
N ALA A 262 8.60 -10.96 0.58
CA ALA A 262 8.33 -11.39 -0.79
C ALA A 262 7.56 -10.32 -1.58
N ILE A 263 6.62 -9.62 -0.94
CA ILE A 263 5.88 -8.53 -1.59
C ILE A 263 6.81 -7.35 -1.90
N VAL A 264 7.70 -6.96 -0.98
CA VAL A 264 8.72 -5.93 -1.26
C VAL A 264 9.57 -6.36 -2.45
N ARG A 265 10.12 -7.58 -2.44
CA ARG A 265 10.93 -8.09 -3.57
C ARG A 265 10.18 -8.07 -4.89
N TRP A 266 8.89 -8.42 -4.89
CA TRP A 266 8.06 -8.38 -6.10
C TRP A 266 7.79 -6.94 -6.58
N VAL A 267 7.52 -5.99 -5.68
CA VAL A 267 7.32 -4.57 -6.04
C VAL A 267 8.56 -4.00 -6.74
N PHE A 268 9.76 -4.40 -6.32
CA PHE A 268 11.02 -4.01 -6.96
C PHE A 268 11.49 -5.01 -8.04
N SER A 269 10.58 -5.80 -8.61
CA SER A 269 10.91 -6.60 -9.80
C SER A 269 11.02 -5.70 -11.05
N PRO A 270 11.82 -6.09 -12.06
CA PRO A 270 12.02 -5.29 -13.27
C PRO A 270 10.72 -4.83 -13.95
N ALA A 271 9.70 -5.69 -13.98
CA ALA A 271 8.40 -5.38 -14.60
C ALA A 271 7.65 -4.23 -13.89
N ASN A 272 7.79 -4.12 -12.58
CA ASN A 272 7.13 -3.09 -11.77
C ASN A 272 7.95 -1.80 -11.70
N ILE A 273 9.28 -1.92 -11.68
CA ILE A 273 10.19 -0.77 -11.62
C ILE A 273 9.90 0.23 -12.76
N GLU A 274 9.67 -0.25 -13.98
CA GLU A 274 9.38 0.61 -15.14
C GLU A 274 8.04 1.37 -15.01
N GLN A 275 7.19 1.02 -14.05
CA GLN A 275 5.88 1.63 -13.85
C GLN A 275 5.83 2.64 -12.70
N PHE A 276 6.92 2.84 -11.97
CA PHE A 276 6.95 3.64 -10.73
C PHE A 276 6.48 5.09 -10.90
N HIS A 277 6.67 5.70 -12.07
CA HIS A 277 6.17 7.04 -12.40
C HIS A 277 4.89 7.05 -13.24
N LEU A 278 4.39 5.89 -13.63
CA LEU A 278 3.23 5.74 -14.53
C LEU A 278 1.97 5.27 -13.79
N SER A 279 2.12 4.55 -12.68
CA SER A 279 1.00 4.01 -11.93
C SER A 279 1.23 3.98 -10.42
N ASP A 280 0.16 4.19 -9.66
CA ASP A 280 0.13 3.99 -8.21
C ASP A 280 0.05 2.52 -7.80
N ARG A 281 -0.23 1.58 -8.71
CA ARG A 281 -0.48 0.16 -8.38
C ARG A 281 0.63 -0.50 -7.55
N PRO A 282 1.93 -0.47 -7.93
CA PRO A 282 2.99 -1.06 -7.13
C PRO A 282 3.10 -0.39 -5.74
N TRP A 283 2.89 0.93 -5.70
CA TRP A 283 2.97 1.73 -4.49
C TRP A 283 1.79 1.47 -3.54
N GLU A 284 0.58 1.25 -4.05
CA GLU A 284 -0.58 0.84 -3.27
C GLU A 284 -0.34 -0.50 -2.58
N ILE A 285 0.17 -1.49 -3.32
CA ILE A 285 0.49 -2.82 -2.77
C ILE A 285 1.57 -2.71 -1.69
N LEU A 286 2.61 -1.93 -1.95
CA LEU A 286 3.69 -1.68 -0.99
C LEU A 286 3.18 -0.97 0.27
N ARG A 287 2.39 0.12 0.12
CA ARG A 287 1.80 0.86 1.25
C ARG A 287 0.88 -0.03 2.08
N ASN A 288 0.07 -0.88 1.44
CA ASN A 288 -0.79 -1.83 2.16
C ASN A 288 0.03 -2.82 2.97
N THR A 289 1.10 -3.34 2.38
CA THR A 289 2.03 -4.28 3.03
C THR A 289 2.68 -3.67 4.27
N VAL A 290 3.34 -2.52 4.12
CA VAL A 290 4.03 -1.85 5.24
C VAL A 290 3.02 -1.40 6.31
N SER A 291 1.88 -0.84 5.91
CA SER A 291 0.81 -0.45 6.84
C SER A 291 0.25 -1.64 7.62
N LYS A 292 0.07 -2.79 6.98
CA LYS A 292 -0.44 -3.99 7.66
C LYS A 292 0.56 -4.50 8.69
N THR A 293 1.86 -4.55 8.37
CA THR A 293 2.88 -4.95 9.35
C THR A 293 2.98 -3.92 10.49
N TYR A 294 2.93 -2.63 10.19
CA TYR A 294 2.91 -1.55 11.19
C TYR A 294 1.71 -1.66 12.13
N ASN A 295 0.50 -1.83 11.58
CA ASN A 295 -0.72 -1.90 12.36
C ASN A 295 -0.71 -3.10 13.32
N ARG A 296 -0.12 -4.24 12.92
CA ARG A 296 0.07 -5.39 13.81
C ARG A 296 0.93 -5.03 15.03
N VAL A 297 2.01 -4.27 14.84
CA VAL A 297 2.85 -3.77 15.95
C VAL A 297 2.04 -2.83 16.84
N CYS A 298 1.30 -1.88 16.26
CA CYS A 298 0.46 -0.97 17.03
C CYS A 298 -0.60 -1.69 17.87
N ASP A 299 -1.27 -2.68 17.29
CA ASP A 299 -2.34 -3.41 17.96
C ASP A 299 -1.78 -4.28 19.09
N LEU A 300 -0.64 -4.95 18.89
CA LEU A 300 0.07 -5.66 19.95
C LEU A 300 0.48 -4.73 21.10
N ARG A 301 0.99 -3.53 20.81
CA ARG A 301 1.33 -2.53 21.85
C ARG A 301 0.10 -2.10 22.64
N LYS A 302 -1.05 -1.89 21.99
CA LYS A 302 -2.32 -1.54 22.67
C LYS A 302 -2.81 -2.69 23.56
N GLU A 303 -2.77 -3.92 23.06
CA GLU A 303 -3.16 -5.12 23.81
C GLU A 303 -2.26 -5.31 25.04
N ILE A 304 -0.94 -5.18 24.88
CA ILE A 304 0.03 -5.24 26.00
C ILE A 304 -0.27 -4.16 27.04
N LEU A 305 -0.54 -2.92 26.61
CA LEU A 305 -0.87 -1.84 27.53
C LEU A 305 -2.18 -2.10 28.29
N SER A 306 -3.17 -2.71 27.63
CA SER A 306 -4.41 -3.15 28.29
C SER A 306 -4.13 -4.26 29.31
N LEU A 307 -3.35 -5.28 28.94
CA LEU A 307 -2.99 -6.40 29.82
C LEU A 307 -2.17 -5.94 31.03
N LYS A 308 -1.25 -4.98 30.86
CA LYS A 308 -0.49 -4.40 31.98
C LYS A 308 -1.40 -3.75 33.02
N LYS A 309 -2.49 -3.09 32.60
CA LYS A 309 -3.50 -2.55 33.52
C LYS A 309 -4.29 -3.66 34.21
N SER A 310 -4.67 -4.70 33.47
CA SER A 310 -5.39 -5.86 34.01
C SER A 310 -4.55 -6.63 35.04
N ILE A 311 -3.22 -6.75 34.84
CA ILE A 311 -2.31 -7.39 35.80
C ILE A 311 -2.31 -6.66 37.13
N VAL A 312 -2.18 -5.33 37.14
CA VAL A 312 -2.20 -4.55 38.39
C VAL A 312 -3.49 -4.82 39.17
N SER A 313 -4.64 -4.81 38.48
CA SER A 313 -5.93 -5.11 39.13
C SER A 313 -6.02 -6.56 39.63
N ALA A 314 -5.45 -7.52 38.91
CA ALA A 314 -5.45 -8.93 39.30
C ALA A 314 -4.51 -9.19 40.48
N GLU A 315 -3.33 -8.57 40.50
CA GLU A 315 -2.38 -8.63 41.61
C GLU A 315 -2.97 -8.04 42.89
N GLU A 316 -3.67 -6.89 42.81
CA GLU A 316 -4.37 -6.29 43.93
C GLU A 316 -5.50 -7.19 44.47
N ALA A 317 -6.28 -7.80 43.57
CA ALA A 317 -7.35 -8.72 43.94
C ALA A 317 -6.79 -10.00 44.59
N ALA A 318 -5.73 -10.57 44.03
CA ALA A 318 -5.05 -11.75 44.58
C ALA A 318 -4.41 -11.45 45.95
N ALA A 319 -3.78 -10.29 46.11
CA ALA A 319 -3.21 -9.85 47.37
C ALA A 319 -4.30 -9.65 48.44
N THR A 320 -5.43 -9.04 48.08
CA THR A 320 -6.57 -8.83 48.99
C THR A 320 -7.20 -10.15 49.41
N ALA A 321 -7.50 -11.04 48.46
CA ALA A 321 -8.06 -12.35 48.74
C ALA A 321 -7.12 -13.21 49.62
N LYS A 322 -5.81 -13.12 49.39
CA LYS A 322 -4.80 -13.77 50.22
C LYS A 322 -4.74 -13.17 51.62
N ALA A 323 -4.82 -11.85 51.76
CA ALA A 323 -4.82 -11.18 53.06
C ALA A 323 -6.07 -11.55 53.88
N GLU A 324 -7.25 -11.61 53.26
CA GLU A 324 -8.50 -12.05 53.90
C GLU A 324 -8.42 -13.51 54.37
N LEU A 325 -7.85 -14.39 53.55
CA LEU A 325 -7.61 -15.78 53.92
C LEU A 325 -6.70 -15.88 55.15
N VAL A 326 -5.54 -15.20 55.12
CA VAL A 326 -4.56 -15.22 56.22
C VAL A 326 -5.15 -14.64 57.49
N ALA A 327 -5.93 -13.56 57.40
CA ALA A 327 -6.61 -12.95 58.55
C ALA A 327 -7.68 -13.87 59.16
N ALA A 328 -8.38 -14.67 58.34
CA ALA A 328 -9.32 -15.68 58.82
C ALA A 328 -8.59 -16.87 59.48
N GLU A 329 -7.48 -17.32 58.91
CA GLU A 329 -6.63 -18.38 59.46
C GLU A 329 -5.96 -17.96 60.78
N SER A 330 -5.51 -16.71 60.92
CA SER A 330 -4.86 -16.24 62.15
C SER A 330 -5.83 -16.16 63.34
N LYS A 331 -7.11 -15.81 63.09
CA LYS A 331 -8.17 -15.83 64.10
C LYS A 331 -8.46 -17.23 64.64
N LEU A 332 -8.19 -18.28 63.86
CA LEU A 332 -8.26 -19.67 64.31
C LEU A 332 -7.07 -20.06 65.22
N SER A 333 -5.90 -19.41 65.10
CA SER A 333 -4.70 -19.76 65.87
C SER A 333 -4.56 -19.05 67.22
N LEU A 334 -5.28 -17.95 67.45
CA LEU A 334 -5.14 -17.06 68.62
C LEU A 334 -6.09 -17.36 69.80
N MET A 335 -6.69 -18.56 69.90
CA MET A 335 -7.64 -18.87 70.98
C MET A 335 -7.09 -19.89 72.00
N ASP A 336 -6.44 -19.34 73.03
CA ASP A 336 -6.15 -19.98 74.32
C ASP A 336 -7.43 -20.14 75.16
N GLY A 337 -8.08 -21.30 75.09
CA GLY A 337 -8.69 -21.92 76.28
C GLY A 337 -10.19 -21.79 76.59
N GLU A 338 -11.04 -21.08 75.84
CA GLU A 338 -12.52 -21.14 76.04
C GLU A 338 -13.34 -21.25 74.74
N PRO A 339 -14.51 -21.95 74.77
CA PRO A 339 -15.23 -22.32 73.56
C PRO A 339 -16.14 -21.19 73.09
N VAL A 340 -15.73 -20.50 72.03
CA VAL A 340 -16.63 -19.66 71.23
C VAL A 340 -16.58 -20.13 69.78
N LEU A 341 -17.77 -20.15 69.16
CA LEU A 341 -18.07 -20.62 67.80
C LEU A 341 -16.95 -20.26 66.80
N GLY A 342 -16.09 -21.24 66.51
CA GLY A 342 -15.04 -21.09 65.49
C GLY A 342 -15.67 -20.64 64.16
N GLU A 343 -14.96 -19.76 63.42
CA GLU A 343 -15.44 -19.34 62.10
C GLU A 343 -15.83 -20.57 61.28
N ASN A 344 -17.02 -20.50 60.67
CA ASN A 344 -17.64 -21.63 59.98
C ASN A 344 -16.65 -22.27 58.97
N PRO A 345 -16.33 -23.58 59.05
CA PRO A 345 -15.43 -24.26 58.12
C PRO A 345 -15.78 -24.05 56.64
N VAL A 346 -17.07 -23.84 56.35
CA VAL A 346 -17.57 -23.50 55.01
C VAL A 346 -17.06 -22.14 54.54
N ARG A 347 -16.94 -21.15 55.44
CA ARG A 347 -16.41 -19.82 55.13
C ARG A 347 -14.92 -19.87 54.80
N LEU A 348 -14.13 -20.61 55.59
CA LEU A 348 -12.70 -20.78 55.34
C LEU A 348 -12.44 -21.46 53.99
N LYS A 349 -13.20 -22.53 53.69
CA LYS A 349 -13.12 -23.22 52.40
C LYS A 349 -13.48 -22.30 51.22
N ARG A 350 -14.46 -21.40 51.40
CA ARG A 350 -14.82 -20.39 50.38
C ARG A 350 -13.69 -19.38 50.18
N LEU A 351 -13.13 -18.81 51.25
CA LEU A 351 -12.01 -17.86 51.15
C LEU A 351 -10.80 -18.50 50.48
N LYS A 352 -10.49 -19.75 50.79
CA LYS A 352 -9.41 -20.49 50.14
C LYS A 352 -9.65 -20.63 48.64
N SER A 353 -10.87 -21.04 48.25
CA SER A 353 -11.24 -21.14 46.83
C SER A 353 -11.20 -19.79 46.12
N TYR A 354 -11.60 -18.69 46.79
CA TYR A 354 -11.50 -17.34 46.21
C TYR A 354 -10.04 -16.90 46.03
N ALA A 355 -9.18 -17.13 47.01
CA ALA A 355 -7.75 -16.82 46.90
C ALA A 355 -7.05 -17.66 45.82
N GLU A 356 -7.40 -18.95 45.70
CA GLU A 356 -6.90 -19.82 44.63
C GLU A 356 -7.34 -19.31 43.25
N LYS A 357 -8.62 -18.99 43.06
CA LYS A 357 -9.14 -18.43 41.81
C LYS A 357 -8.52 -17.10 41.43
N ALA A 358 -8.38 -16.18 42.39
CA ALA A 358 -7.77 -14.87 42.15
C ALA A 358 -6.29 -15.02 41.72
N LYS A 359 -5.58 -15.99 42.31
CA LYS A 359 -4.20 -16.31 41.92
C LYS A 359 -4.11 -16.98 40.54
N GLU A 360 -5.05 -17.87 40.20
CA GLU A 360 -5.15 -18.46 38.86
C GLU A 360 -5.42 -17.40 37.80
N GLU A 361 -6.31 -16.43 38.08
CA GLU A 361 -6.59 -15.30 37.21
C GLU A 361 -5.35 -14.41 37.03
N GLU A 362 -4.64 -14.05 38.11
CA GLU A 362 -3.37 -13.32 38.04
C GLU A 362 -2.35 -14.04 37.15
N LEU A 363 -2.16 -15.34 37.34
CA LEU A 363 -1.26 -16.18 36.52
C LEU A 363 -1.67 -16.18 35.05
N SER A 364 -2.96 -16.38 34.74
CA SER A 364 -3.46 -16.41 33.37
C SER A 364 -3.25 -15.07 32.65
N VAL A 365 -3.47 -13.95 33.32
CA VAL A 365 -3.21 -12.62 32.73
C VAL A 365 -1.70 -12.41 32.51
N ARG A 366 -0.85 -12.87 33.44
CA ARG A 366 0.62 -12.79 33.31
C ARG A 366 1.12 -13.63 32.12
N GLU A 367 0.64 -14.86 31.95
CA GLU A 367 0.97 -15.71 30.80
C GLU A 367 0.51 -15.09 29.47
N SER A 368 -0.68 -14.49 29.45
CA SER A 368 -1.19 -13.78 28.27
C SER A 368 -0.33 -12.57 27.92
N LEU A 369 0.13 -11.80 28.92
CA LEU A 369 1.05 -10.70 28.70
C LEU A 369 2.37 -11.19 28.11
N GLU A 370 2.98 -12.22 28.69
CA GLU A 370 4.25 -12.79 28.21
C GLU A 370 4.12 -13.27 26.75
N ALA A 371 3.04 -13.98 26.42
CA ALA A 371 2.77 -14.43 25.05
C ALA A 371 2.64 -13.25 24.07
N LYS A 372 2.01 -12.15 24.48
CA LYS A 372 1.86 -10.95 23.65
C LYS A 372 3.17 -10.18 23.52
N GLU A 373 3.97 -10.09 24.57
CA GLU A 373 5.31 -9.49 24.52
C GLU A 373 6.24 -10.29 23.59
N ALA A 374 6.19 -11.63 23.60
CA ALA A 374 6.91 -12.48 22.65
C ALA A 374 6.40 -12.33 21.21
N LEU A 375 5.10 -12.09 21.00
CA LEU A 375 4.55 -11.75 19.68
C LEU A 375 5.00 -10.38 19.20
N LEU A 376 5.10 -9.39 20.09
CA LEU A 376 5.60 -8.05 19.77
C LEU A 376 7.08 -8.10 19.39
N ALA A 377 7.91 -8.81 20.15
CA ALA A 377 9.33 -8.97 19.82
C ALA A 377 9.53 -9.52 18.39
N ARG A 378 8.85 -10.64 18.07
CA ARG A 378 8.87 -11.20 16.70
C ARG A 378 8.35 -10.23 15.64
N ALA A 379 7.30 -9.47 15.96
CA ALA A 379 6.76 -8.49 15.02
C ALA A 379 7.73 -7.32 14.77
N LEU A 380 8.50 -6.90 15.78
CA LEU A 380 9.55 -5.89 15.64
C LEU A 380 10.72 -6.41 14.80
N ASP A 381 11.15 -7.66 15.00
CA ASP A 381 12.18 -8.29 14.17
C ASP A 381 11.73 -8.39 12.70
N GLU A 382 10.48 -8.81 12.46
CA GLU A 382 9.84 -8.82 11.13
C GLU A 382 9.80 -7.41 10.51
N PHE A 383 9.59 -6.37 11.33
CA PHE A 383 9.51 -4.99 10.87
C PHE A 383 10.88 -4.38 10.55
N GLU A 384 11.89 -4.70 11.36
CA GLU A 384 13.28 -4.32 11.10
C GLU A 384 13.77 -4.92 9.78
N ALA A 385 13.58 -6.24 9.61
CA ALA A 385 13.95 -6.93 8.37
C ALA A 385 13.22 -6.34 7.15
N LEU A 386 11.96 -5.96 7.32
CA LEU A 386 11.16 -5.30 6.29
C LEU A 386 11.76 -3.95 5.86
N PHE A 387 12.12 -3.08 6.81
CA PHE A 387 12.71 -1.78 6.45
C PHE A 387 14.09 -1.90 5.84
N LEU A 388 14.95 -2.77 6.38
CA LEU A 388 16.26 -3.00 5.79
C LEU A 388 16.13 -3.49 4.35
N SER A 389 15.23 -4.43 4.08
CA SER A 389 14.92 -4.88 2.73
C SER A 389 14.37 -3.74 1.86
N LEU A 390 13.42 -2.96 2.37
CA LEU A 390 12.80 -1.85 1.66
C LEU A 390 13.83 -0.80 1.23
N TYR A 391 14.67 -0.34 2.16
CA TYR A 391 15.69 0.66 1.88
C TYR A 391 16.77 0.12 0.93
N LYS A 392 17.24 -1.12 1.11
CA LYS A 392 18.20 -1.75 0.18
C LYS A 392 17.65 -1.84 -1.24
N ASN A 393 16.37 -2.23 -1.40
CA ASN A 393 15.73 -2.26 -2.71
C ASN A 393 15.60 -0.87 -3.35
N PHE A 394 15.17 0.15 -2.58
CA PHE A 394 15.18 1.54 -3.06
C PHE A 394 16.57 1.99 -3.50
N LEU A 395 17.59 1.67 -2.71
CA LEU A 395 18.98 2.04 -2.98
C LEU A 395 19.46 1.46 -4.30
N ASN A 396 19.24 0.17 -4.51
CA ASN A 396 19.66 -0.52 -5.73
C ASN A 396 19.04 0.15 -6.96
N VAL A 397 17.71 0.32 -6.99
CA VAL A 397 17.03 0.83 -8.19
C VAL A 397 17.30 2.32 -8.45
N LEU A 398 17.52 3.12 -7.40
CA LEU A 398 17.84 4.54 -7.52
C LEU A 398 19.30 4.73 -7.93
N THR A 399 20.24 3.94 -7.41
CA THR A 399 21.67 4.07 -7.73
C THR A 399 21.95 3.75 -9.20
N GLU A 400 21.23 2.79 -9.78
CA GLU A 400 21.32 2.47 -11.21
C GLU A 400 20.80 3.58 -12.14
N ARG A 401 19.82 4.38 -11.68
CA ARG A 401 19.13 5.37 -12.52
C ARG A 401 19.48 6.82 -12.22
N LEU A 402 19.96 7.15 -11.02
CA LEU A 402 20.34 8.53 -10.72
C LEU A 402 21.58 8.94 -11.53
N PRO A 403 21.64 10.20 -11.99
CA PRO A 403 22.87 10.77 -12.53
C PRO A 403 24.02 10.69 -11.51
N SER A 404 25.26 10.82 -11.96
CA SER A 404 26.40 10.84 -11.04
C SER A 404 26.25 11.97 -10.01
N ALA A 405 26.69 11.73 -8.77
CA ALA A 405 26.61 12.72 -7.70
C ALA A 405 27.39 14.01 -8.02
N SER A 406 28.41 13.94 -8.89
CA SER A 406 29.12 15.10 -9.42
C SER A 406 28.28 15.96 -10.37
N THR A 407 27.26 15.40 -11.01
CA THR A 407 26.41 16.10 -11.99
C THR A 407 25.17 16.70 -11.34
N CYS A 408 24.57 16.04 -10.34
CA CYS A 408 23.30 16.49 -9.79
C CYS A 408 23.13 16.16 -8.30
N VAL A 409 23.18 17.20 -7.45
CA VAL A 409 23.01 17.08 -5.99
C VAL A 409 21.64 17.60 -5.52
N THR A 410 20.87 18.27 -6.39
CA THR A 410 19.59 18.90 -6.03
C THR A 410 18.43 18.39 -6.89
N LEU A 411 17.22 18.35 -6.31
CA LEU A 411 16.01 17.99 -7.06
C LEU A 411 15.71 18.98 -8.20
N GLN A 412 16.14 20.24 -8.08
CA GLN A 412 15.99 21.24 -9.13
C GLN A 412 16.96 20.98 -10.29
N GLY A 413 18.21 20.60 -9.99
CA GLY A 413 19.16 20.13 -11.00
C GLY A 413 18.64 18.91 -11.74
N LEU A 414 18.01 17.95 -11.03
CA LEU A 414 17.41 16.76 -11.66
C LEU A 414 16.28 17.13 -12.63
N LYS A 415 15.50 18.17 -12.32
CA LYS A 415 14.44 18.68 -13.19
C LYS A 415 14.98 19.42 -14.42
N SER A 416 16.21 19.98 -14.37
CA SER A 416 16.77 20.78 -15.47
C SER A 416 17.54 19.95 -16.49
N ILE A 417 18.03 18.75 -16.15
CA ILE A 417 18.87 17.92 -17.03
C ILE A 417 18.35 17.81 -18.46
N HIS A 418 17.06 17.49 -18.61
CA HIS A 418 16.47 17.30 -19.93
C HIS A 418 16.26 18.63 -20.68
N ALA A 419 15.91 19.71 -19.97
CA ALA A 419 15.79 21.04 -20.55
C ALA A 419 17.17 21.55 -21.04
N ASP A 420 18.22 21.27 -20.29
CA ASP A 420 19.60 21.64 -20.63
C ASP A 420 20.08 20.86 -21.86
N SER A 421 19.77 19.55 -21.96
CA SER A 421 20.06 18.74 -23.15
C SER A 421 19.35 19.26 -24.41
N MET A 422 18.06 19.58 -24.30
CA MET A 422 17.27 20.10 -25.43
C MET A 422 17.73 21.49 -25.87
N ALA A 423 18.27 22.31 -24.97
CA ALA A 423 18.83 23.61 -25.32
C ALA A 423 20.13 23.48 -26.15
N VAL A 424 20.97 22.49 -25.83
CA VAL A 424 22.24 22.22 -26.54
C VAL A 424 21.98 21.72 -27.98
N ASP A 425 21.00 20.83 -28.17
CA ASP A 425 20.63 20.31 -29.51
C ASP A 425 20.05 21.42 -30.43
N VAL A 426 19.41 22.44 -29.85
CA VAL A 426 18.89 23.59 -30.62
C VAL A 426 20.03 24.52 -31.06
N GLU A 427 21.06 24.73 -30.24
CA GLU A 427 22.22 25.55 -30.59
C GLU A 427 23.12 24.92 -31.66
N GLU A 428 23.21 23.59 -31.76
CA GLU A 428 24.01 22.91 -32.81
C GLU A 428 23.34 22.92 -34.21
N SER A 429 22.06 23.32 -34.31
CA SER A 429 21.31 23.27 -35.58
C SER A 429 21.28 24.58 -36.40
N SER A 430 22.06 25.61 -36.03
CA SER A 430 22.12 26.88 -36.77
C SER A 430 22.95 26.77 -38.05
N ALA A 431 22.37 26.16 -39.10
CA ALA A 431 22.87 26.28 -40.47
C ALA A 431 22.33 27.58 -41.10
N MET A 432 23.24 28.37 -41.69
CA MET A 432 23.05 29.67 -42.34
C MET A 432 21.76 29.79 -43.19
N GLU A 433 20.92 30.77 -42.87
CA GLU A 433 19.85 31.24 -43.76
C GLU A 433 20.44 32.16 -44.85
N VAL A 434 20.13 31.86 -46.11
CA VAL A 434 20.37 32.72 -47.27
C VAL A 434 19.05 33.42 -47.60
N ASP A 435 19.10 34.74 -47.65
CA ASP A 435 18.01 35.64 -48.06
C ASP A 435 17.44 35.27 -49.43
N ASP A 436 16.11 35.23 -49.55
CA ASP A 436 15.45 35.52 -50.83
C ASP A 436 14.15 36.30 -50.59
N GLU A 437 14.15 37.56 -51.08
CA GLU A 437 13.04 38.50 -51.03
C GLU A 437 11.97 38.16 -52.09
N ASN A 438 10.70 38.04 -51.69
CA ASN A 438 9.60 38.65 -52.47
C ASN A 438 8.28 38.79 -51.69
N GLY A 439 7.63 39.94 -51.84
CA GLY A 439 6.64 40.46 -50.88
C GLY A 439 5.14 40.36 -51.22
N ARG A 440 4.38 40.31 -50.10
CA ARG A 440 3.05 40.91 -49.78
C ARG A 440 1.74 40.20 -50.21
N PRO A 441 0.58 40.45 -49.52
CA PRO A 441 0.35 41.13 -48.23
C PRO A 441 -0.56 40.39 -47.21
N LYS A 442 -0.51 40.90 -45.96
CA LYS A 442 -1.23 40.52 -44.73
C LYS A 442 -2.77 40.64 -44.83
N LYS A 443 -3.50 39.63 -44.30
CA LYS A 443 -4.76 39.78 -43.52
C LYS A 443 -5.22 38.45 -42.90
N SER A 444 -5.00 38.30 -41.59
CA SER A 444 -5.99 37.96 -40.56
C SER A 444 -5.26 37.45 -39.31
N GLN A 445 -5.19 38.30 -38.30
CA GLN A 445 -4.75 37.91 -36.96
C GLN A 445 -5.74 36.88 -36.41
N LEU A 446 -5.31 35.62 -36.32
CA LEU A 446 -5.85 34.67 -35.35
C LEU A 446 -4.98 34.78 -34.10
N ASN A 447 -5.65 35.10 -32.99
CA ASN A 447 -5.04 35.28 -31.68
C ASN A 447 -4.12 34.11 -31.34
N GLY A 448 -2.89 34.48 -31.00
CA GLY A 448 -1.75 33.60 -30.80
C GLY A 448 -1.96 32.60 -29.67
N GLY A 449 -1.24 31.49 -29.83
CA GLY A 449 -1.35 30.30 -29.03
C GLY A 449 -1.10 30.54 -27.55
N ARG A 450 -1.91 29.88 -26.72
CA ARG A 450 -1.36 29.34 -25.48
C ARG A 450 -0.26 28.37 -25.91
N MET A 451 0.99 28.79 -25.75
CA MET A 451 2.13 27.88 -25.70
C MET A 451 1.72 26.72 -24.80
N SER A 452 1.57 25.52 -25.37
CA SER A 452 1.52 24.30 -24.59
C SER A 452 2.70 24.36 -23.63
N SER A 453 2.44 24.30 -22.33
CA SER A 453 3.49 24.10 -21.33
C SER A 453 4.15 22.76 -21.68
N VAL A 454 5.20 22.79 -22.50
CA VAL A 454 5.99 21.60 -22.80
C VAL A 454 6.53 21.14 -21.46
N TYR A 455 6.12 19.94 -21.06
CA TYR A 455 6.60 19.34 -19.82
C TYR A 455 8.05 18.91 -20.08
N ASN A 456 8.99 19.72 -19.58
CA ASN A 456 10.41 19.65 -19.96
C ASN A 456 11.24 18.64 -19.13
N VAL A 457 10.60 17.72 -18.39
CA VAL A 457 11.30 16.70 -17.61
C VAL A 457 11.23 15.37 -18.35
N GLY A 458 12.39 14.77 -18.61
CA GLY A 458 12.50 13.47 -19.27
C GLY A 458 11.93 12.33 -18.43
N GLU A 459 11.68 11.18 -19.06
CA GLU A 459 11.07 10.02 -18.40
C GLU A 459 11.92 9.51 -17.23
N LYS A 460 13.24 9.43 -17.43
CA LYS A 460 14.19 8.93 -16.44
C LYS A 460 14.27 9.86 -15.22
N GLU A 461 14.29 11.16 -15.43
CA GLU A 461 14.30 12.16 -14.35
C GLU A 461 12.97 12.10 -13.58
N GLN A 462 11.84 11.98 -14.28
CA GLN A 462 10.54 11.88 -13.63
C GLN A 462 10.34 10.54 -12.88
N TRP A 463 10.94 9.46 -13.36
CA TRP A 463 11.07 8.19 -12.63
C TRP A 463 11.82 8.40 -11.31
N CYS A 464 12.97 9.09 -11.35
CA CYS A 464 13.78 9.35 -10.16
C CYS A 464 13.04 10.24 -9.16
N LEU A 465 12.39 11.31 -9.63
CA LEU A 465 11.59 12.22 -8.79
C LEU A 465 10.43 11.51 -8.11
N SER A 466 9.72 10.63 -8.84
CA SER A 466 8.64 9.80 -8.32
C SER A 466 9.14 8.87 -7.21
N THR A 467 10.20 8.11 -7.51
CA THR A 467 10.75 7.10 -6.60
C THR A 467 11.36 7.72 -5.33
N LEU A 468 12.11 8.82 -5.45
CA LEU A 468 12.61 9.59 -4.30
C LEU A 468 11.46 10.17 -3.46
N GLY A 469 10.39 10.61 -4.11
CA GLY A 469 9.19 11.10 -3.44
C GLY A 469 8.51 10.02 -2.60
N TYR A 470 8.40 8.79 -3.12
CA TYR A 470 7.91 7.66 -2.35
C TYR A 470 8.85 7.26 -1.22
N LEU A 471 10.16 7.20 -1.44
CA LEU A 471 11.14 6.94 -0.39
C LEU A 471 11.01 7.93 0.78
N LYS A 472 10.88 9.23 0.48
CA LYS A 472 10.62 10.27 1.47
C LYS A 472 9.27 10.06 2.19
N ALA A 473 8.22 9.67 1.46
CA ALA A 473 6.90 9.43 2.03
C ALA A 473 6.90 8.23 3.00
N PHE A 474 7.49 7.09 2.61
CA PHE A 474 7.63 5.91 3.48
C PHE A 474 8.45 6.25 4.73
N SER A 475 9.58 6.94 4.57
CA SER A 475 10.43 7.34 5.70
C SER A 475 9.68 8.22 6.70
N ARG A 476 8.81 9.12 6.20
CA ARG A 476 7.99 10.00 7.02
C ARG A 476 6.84 9.28 7.72
N GLN A 477 6.11 8.43 6.99
CA GLN A 477 4.90 7.79 7.48
C GLN A 477 5.19 6.82 8.63
N TYR A 478 6.35 6.16 8.60
CA TYR A 478 6.75 5.18 9.60
C TYR A 478 7.94 5.62 10.45
N ALA A 479 8.18 6.94 10.55
CA ALA A 479 9.35 7.49 11.22
C ALA A 479 9.52 6.98 12.66
N SER A 480 8.43 6.82 13.42
CA SER A 480 8.47 6.32 14.81
C SER A 480 9.10 4.93 14.95
N GLU A 481 8.96 4.11 13.92
CA GLU A 481 9.49 2.75 13.90
C GLU A 481 10.83 2.64 13.18
N ILE A 482 11.17 3.61 12.33
CA ILE A 482 12.46 3.65 11.64
C ILE A 482 13.54 4.18 12.59
N TRP A 483 13.21 5.18 13.41
CA TRP A 483 14.16 5.83 14.33
C TRP A 483 14.94 4.87 15.25
N PRO A 484 14.32 3.84 15.87
CA PRO A 484 15.04 2.85 16.67
C PRO A 484 16.15 2.08 15.92
N HIS A 485 16.09 2.04 14.59
CA HIS A 485 17.05 1.31 13.75
C HIS A 485 17.99 2.24 12.97
N MET A 486 18.04 3.54 13.32
CA MET A 486 18.79 4.54 12.55
C MET A 486 20.29 4.25 12.50
N GLU A 487 20.89 3.83 13.62
CA GLU A 487 22.33 3.49 13.67
C GLU A 487 22.67 2.34 12.72
N LYS A 488 21.83 1.31 12.69
CA LYS A 488 21.98 0.17 11.78
C LYS A 488 21.76 0.58 10.33
N LEU A 489 20.79 1.45 10.06
CA LEU A 489 20.56 2.00 8.72
C LEU A 489 21.74 2.81 8.22
N ASP A 490 22.31 3.69 9.05
CA ASP A 490 23.51 4.48 8.70
C ASP A 490 24.72 3.57 8.44
N ALA A 491 24.87 2.48 9.21
CA ALA A 491 25.99 1.54 9.06
C ALA A 491 25.86 0.62 7.84
N GLU A 492 24.65 0.13 7.52
CA GLU A 492 24.46 -0.91 6.50
C GLU A 492 23.85 -0.43 5.18
N VAL A 493 23.14 0.71 5.18
CA VAL A 493 22.26 1.10 4.05
C VAL A 493 22.47 2.54 3.60
N LEU A 494 22.64 3.49 4.52
CA LEU A 494 22.78 4.92 4.26
C LEU A 494 24.23 5.39 4.48
N THR A 495 25.18 4.59 4.01
CA THR A 495 26.61 4.87 4.12
C THR A 495 27.01 6.15 3.36
N GLU A 496 28.22 6.64 3.58
CA GLU A 496 28.73 7.87 2.96
C GLU A 496 28.75 7.80 1.42
N ASP A 497 28.93 6.60 0.86
CA ASP A 497 28.95 6.33 -0.57
C ASP A 497 27.57 6.46 -1.24
N VAL A 498 26.50 6.53 -0.45
CA VAL A 498 25.14 6.66 -0.98
C VAL A 498 24.93 8.05 -1.59
N HIS A 499 24.34 8.05 -2.78
CA HIS A 499 23.98 9.26 -3.52
C HIS A 499 23.27 10.30 -2.62
N PRO A 500 23.72 11.56 -2.57
CA PRO A 500 23.20 12.58 -1.65
C PRO A 500 21.69 12.79 -1.72
N LEU A 501 21.09 12.74 -2.92
CA LEU A 501 19.63 12.84 -3.09
C LEU A 501 18.84 11.76 -2.35
N ILE A 502 19.37 10.53 -2.27
CA ILE A 502 18.72 9.43 -1.56
C ILE A 502 18.77 9.71 -0.05
N ARG A 503 19.96 10.01 0.49
CA ARG A 503 20.15 10.36 1.91
C ARG A 503 19.26 11.54 2.30
N LYS A 504 19.24 12.58 1.47
CA LYS A 504 18.37 13.76 1.65
C LYS A 504 16.89 13.39 1.66
N ALA A 505 16.42 12.52 0.75
CA ALA A 505 15.03 12.08 0.74
C ALA A 505 14.64 11.36 2.04
N VAL A 506 15.49 10.45 2.53
CA VAL A 506 15.27 9.72 3.79
C VAL A 506 15.29 10.68 4.97
N TYR A 507 16.33 11.50 5.11
CA TYR A 507 16.51 12.43 6.24
C TYR A 507 15.42 13.50 6.29
N CYS A 508 15.02 14.04 5.15
CA CYS A 508 13.86 14.93 5.07
C CYS A 508 12.55 14.24 5.50
N GLY A 509 12.37 12.97 5.16
CA GLY A 509 11.23 12.18 5.62
C GLY A 509 11.22 12.00 7.15
N LEU A 510 12.39 11.66 7.72
CA LEU A 510 12.59 11.45 9.15
C LEU A 510 12.65 12.74 9.97
N ARG A 511 12.75 13.91 9.32
CA ARG A 511 13.04 15.22 9.95
C ARG A 511 14.39 15.25 10.67
N ARG A 512 15.37 14.50 10.18
CA ARG A 512 16.75 14.59 10.63
C ARG A 512 17.38 15.86 10.02
N PRO A 513 18.10 16.69 10.79
CA PRO A 513 18.87 17.80 10.24
C PRO A 513 19.84 17.28 9.18
N VAL A 514 19.99 18.03 8.08
CA VAL A 514 20.85 17.68 6.95
C VAL A 514 22.15 18.50 7.01
N ASP A 515 22.53 18.99 8.19
CA ASP A 515 23.67 19.88 8.35
C ASP A 515 24.96 19.18 7.88
N GLY A 516 25.59 19.71 6.83
CA GLY A 516 26.86 19.21 6.27
C GLY A 516 26.76 18.28 5.06
N LEU A 517 25.59 18.13 4.42
CA LEU A 517 25.37 17.32 3.22
C LEU A 517 25.27 18.14 1.92
#